data_AF-A0A212L6P3-F1
#
_entry.id   AF-A0A212L6P3-F1
#
_cell.length_a   1.000
_cell.length_b   1.000
_cell.length_c   1.000
_cell.angle_alpha   90.00
_cell.angle_beta   90.00
_cell.angle_gamma   90.00
#
_symmetry.space_group_name_H-M   'P 1'
#
loop_
_entity.id
_entity.type
_entity.pdbx_description
1 polymer ?
#
loop_
_entity_poly.entity_id
_entity_poly.type
_entity_poly.pdbx_seq_one_letter_code
_entity_poly.pdbx_strand_id
1 'polypeptide(L)'
;MKKFFGILALFCALTMAGAAMAATPQAGKPVQDKPEKGADRVTVVSVTLEGTDSIGARLGTTLKERFNKSSLFTLNDDEEKDVPKLYVMVETKPEFSSRPGVGSVYSVCWVFKQGKGYLGYLLARDLGTINYEDVDGLVDRLVERTDGIAAKYSSLWK
;
A
#
# COMPACT_ATOMS: atom_id res chain seq x y z
N MET A 1 -56.73 -41.93 33.30
CA MET A 1 -56.22 -41.02 32.25
C MET A 1 -54.98 -41.66 31.64
N LYS A 2 -55.18 -42.46 30.60
CA LYS A 2 -54.23 -43.47 30.11
C LYS A 2 -54.40 -43.59 28.59
N LYS A 3 -54.46 -42.46 27.87
CA LYS A 3 -54.74 -42.41 26.41
C LYS A 3 -54.19 -41.14 25.70
N PHE A 4 -53.02 -40.62 26.09
CA PHE A 4 -52.41 -39.48 25.36
C PHE A 4 -50.93 -39.63 25.02
N PHE A 5 -50.27 -40.70 25.44
CA PHE A 5 -48.84 -40.93 25.15
C PHE A 5 -48.57 -41.74 23.87
N GLY A 6 -49.61 -42.22 23.18
CA GLY A 6 -49.47 -43.08 21.99
C GLY A 6 -49.44 -42.35 20.64
N ILE A 7 -49.72 -41.04 20.59
CA ILE A 7 -49.86 -40.29 19.32
C ILE A 7 -48.55 -39.63 18.90
N LEU A 8 -47.60 -39.40 19.83
CA LEU A 8 -46.33 -38.75 19.52
C LEU A 8 -45.28 -39.68 18.88
N ALA A 9 -45.42 -40.99 19.05
CA ALA A 9 -44.49 -41.98 18.49
C ALA A 9 -44.80 -42.37 17.02
N LEU A 10 -45.98 -42.01 16.49
CA LEU A 10 -46.36 -42.32 15.11
C LEU A 10 -46.06 -41.17 14.12
N PHE A 11 -45.74 -39.98 14.61
CA PHE A 11 -45.38 -38.82 13.77
C PHE A 11 -43.89 -38.71 13.45
N CYS A 12 -43.00 -39.36 14.21
CA CYS A 12 -41.56 -39.38 13.93
C CYS A 12 -41.14 -40.41 12.87
N ALA A 13 -42.04 -41.31 12.47
CA ALA A 13 -41.73 -42.37 11.49
C ALA A 13 -42.12 -42.02 10.04
N LEU A 14 -42.70 -40.84 9.79
CA LEU A 14 -43.22 -40.46 8.46
C LEU A 14 -42.54 -39.26 7.79
N THR A 15 -41.39 -38.82 8.29
CA THR A 15 -40.57 -37.79 7.61
C THR A 15 -39.36 -38.36 6.88
N MET A 16 -39.18 -39.68 6.87
CA MET A 16 -38.13 -40.39 6.15
C MET A 16 -38.55 -40.71 4.70
N ALA A 17 -39.04 -39.70 3.98
CA ALA A 17 -39.32 -39.77 2.54
C ALA A 17 -39.18 -38.38 1.91
N GLY A 18 -38.08 -37.70 2.22
CA GLY A 18 -37.63 -36.52 1.48
C GLY A 18 -36.66 -36.96 0.39
N ALA A 19 -37.06 -36.80 -0.86
CA ALA A 19 -36.32 -37.18 -2.06
C ALA A 19 -34.82 -36.85 -1.98
N ALA A 20 -33.98 -37.85 -2.26
CA ALA A 20 -32.59 -37.66 -2.62
C ALA A 20 -32.55 -36.90 -3.96
N MET A 21 -32.60 -35.57 -3.87
CA MET A 21 -32.37 -34.69 -5.01
C MET A 21 -30.87 -34.73 -5.26
N ALA A 22 -30.46 -35.52 -6.26
CA ALA A 22 -29.11 -35.51 -6.76
C ALA A 22 -28.75 -34.06 -7.10
N ALA A 23 -27.71 -33.54 -6.45
CA ALA A 23 -27.17 -32.22 -6.75
C ALA A 23 -26.75 -32.22 -8.22
N THR A 24 -27.50 -31.51 -9.07
CA THR A 24 -27.05 -31.15 -10.40
C THR A 24 -25.73 -30.40 -10.23
N PRO A 25 -24.65 -30.80 -10.93
CA PRO A 25 -23.43 -30.02 -10.92
C PRO A 25 -23.78 -28.64 -11.47
N GLN A 26 -23.80 -27.62 -10.61
CA GLN A 26 -23.73 -26.25 -11.09
C GLN A 26 -22.39 -26.15 -11.79
N ALA A 27 -22.42 -26.13 -13.12
CA ALA A 27 -21.30 -25.74 -13.94
C ALA A 27 -20.83 -24.38 -13.39
N GLY A 28 -19.71 -24.40 -12.69
CA GLY A 28 -19.09 -23.19 -12.15
C GLY A 28 -18.93 -22.22 -13.31
N LYS A 29 -19.32 -20.97 -13.08
CA LYS A 29 -19.02 -19.89 -14.03
C LYS A 29 -17.55 -20.02 -14.43
N PRO A 30 -17.22 -19.97 -15.74
CA PRO A 30 -15.85 -20.12 -16.18
C PRO A 30 -15.00 -19.10 -15.44
N VAL A 31 -14.08 -19.60 -14.60
CA VAL A 31 -13.06 -18.78 -13.97
C VAL A 31 -12.25 -18.21 -15.12
N GLN A 32 -12.21 -16.89 -15.22
CA GLN A 32 -11.51 -16.19 -16.27
C GLN A 32 -10.01 -16.53 -16.17
N ASP A 33 -9.55 -17.41 -17.05
CA ASP A 33 -8.17 -17.92 -17.12
C ASP A 33 -7.23 -16.92 -17.84
N LYS A 34 -7.41 -15.64 -17.51
CA LYS A 34 -6.55 -14.57 -17.98
C LYS A 34 -6.17 -13.77 -16.74
N PRO A 35 -4.86 -13.61 -16.45
CA PRO A 35 -4.45 -12.61 -15.49
C PRO A 35 -5.13 -11.30 -15.91
N GLU A 36 -5.96 -10.72 -15.05
CA GLU A 36 -6.39 -9.35 -15.26
C GLU A 36 -5.09 -8.57 -15.46
N LYS A 37 -4.97 -7.94 -16.64
CA LYS A 37 -3.89 -7.01 -16.89
C LYS A 37 -4.05 -5.96 -15.80
N GLY A 38 -3.21 -6.04 -14.78
CA GLY A 38 -3.29 -5.17 -13.62
C GLY A 38 -3.44 -3.75 -14.15
N ALA A 39 -4.48 -3.05 -13.71
CA ALA A 39 -4.76 -1.69 -14.17
C ALA A 39 -3.46 -0.90 -14.17
N ASP A 40 -3.23 -0.08 -15.20
CA ASP A 40 -2.07 0.81 -15.28
C ASP A 40 -2.07 1.68 -14.01
N ARG A 41 -1.37 1.20 -12.97
CA ARG A 41 -1.53 1.75 -11.63
C ARG A 41 -0.50 2.83 -11.43
N VAL A 42 -0.84 4.00 -11.95
CA VAL A 42 -0.04 5.20 -11.71
C VAL A 42 -0.35 5.70 -10.30
N THR A 43 0.62 5.57 -9.41
CA THR A 43 0.47 5.98 -8.00
C THR A 43 0.79 7.47 -7.89
N VAL A 44 -0.13 8.26 -7.32
CA VAL A 44 0.13 9.68 -7.04
C VAL A 44 1.03 9.79 -5.81
N VAL A 45 2.19 10.42 -5.97
CA VAL A 45 3.20 10.61 -4.93
C VAL A 45 3.48 12.08 -4.68
N SER A 46 3.75 12.45 -3.44
CA SER A 46 4.34 13.74 -3.09
C SER A 46 5.58 13.51 -2.25
N VAL A 47 6.63 14.26 -2.54
CA VAL A 47 7.92 14.12 -1.86
C VAL A 47 8.18 15.39 -1.06
N THR A 48 8.29 15.25 0.25
CA THR A 48 8.66 16.33 1.16
C THR A 48 10.07 16.06 1.67
N LEU A 49 10.93 17.07 1.62
CA LEU A 49 12.27 17.01 2.20
C LEU A 49 12.35 18.02 3.34
N GLU A 50 12.77 17.55 4.51
CA GLU A 50 13.14 18.38 5.65
C GLU A 50 14.62 18.12 6.00
N GLY A 51 15.44 19.16 5.97
CA GLY A 51 16.87 19.03 6.20
C GLY A 51 17.62 20.25 5.66
N THR A 52 18.81 20.47 6.19
CA THR A 52 19.62 21.65 5.86
C THR A 52 21.01 21.30 5.31
N ASP A 53 21.32 20.01 5.17
CA ASP A 53 22.60 19.56 4.65
C ASP A 53 22.58 19.34 3.13
N SER A 54 23.76 19.43 2.51
CA SER A 54 23.90 19.36 1.06
C SER A 54 23.65 17.95 0.49
N ILE A 55 23.90 16.90 1.29
CA ILE A 55 23.66 15.51 0.88
C ILE A 55 22.15 15.26 0.85
N GLY A 56 21.43 15.69 1.87
CA GLY A 56 19.98 15.64 1.94
C GLY A 56 19.28 16.45 0.85
N ALA A 57 19.78 17.65 0.56
CA ALA A 57 19.29 18.47 -0.57
C ALA A 57 19.45 17.76 -1.92
N ARG A 58 20.59 17.07 -2.13
CA ARG A 58 20.81 16.25 -3.32
C ARG A 58 19.87 15.05 -3.34
N LEU A 59 19.74 14.33 -2.23
CA LEU A 59 18.85 13.18 -2.09
C LEU A 59 17.40 13.53 -2.47
N GLY A 60 16.84 14.60 -1.89
CA GLY A 60 15.47 15.00 -2.19
C GLY A 60 15.27 15.44 -3.64
N THR A 61 16.21 16.20 -4.21
CA THR A 61 16.15 16.63 -5.62
C THR A 61 16.21 15.42 -6.56
N THR A 62 17.21 14.55 -6.40
CA THR A 62 17.38 13.36 -7.23
C THR A 62 16.19 12.41 -7.07
N LEU A 63 15.62 12.27 -5.87
CA LEU A 63 14.42 11.46 -5.64
C LEU A 63 13.21 12.00 -6.40
N LYS A 64 12.95 13.31 -6.35
CA LYS A 64 11.87 13.94 -7.12
C LYS A 64 12.05 13.75 -8.63
N GLU A 65 13.28 13.91 -9.12
CA GLU A 65 13.59 13.65 -10.53
C GLU A 65 13.34 12.19 -10.92
N ARG A 66 13.73 11.23 -10.06
CA ARG A 66 13.53 9.80 -10.33
C ARG A 66 12.05 9.44 -10.39
N PHE A 67 11.24 10.01 -9.50
CA PHE A 67 9.78 9.85 -9.55
C PHE A 67 9.18 10.48 -10.82
N ASN A 68 9.60 11.69 -11.20
CA ASN A 68 9.14 12.34 -12.43
C ASN A 68 9.51 11.59 -13.71
N LYS A 69 10.64 10.87 -13.71
CA LYS A 69 11.09 10.04 -14.85
C LYS A 69 10.39 8.68 -14.91
N SER A 70 9.76 8.23 -13.82
CA SER A 70 9.13 6.91 -13.73
C SER A 70 7.72 6.93 -14.31
N SER A 71 7.35 5.91 -15.09
CA SER A 71 5.98 5.73 -15.58
C SER A 71 5.01 5.18 -14.52
N LEU A 72 5.52 4.74 -13.36
CA LEU A 72 4.72 4.14 -12.29
C LEU A 72 4.10 5.19 -11.35
N PHE A 73 4.58 6.44 -11.45
CA PHE A 73 4.27 7.48 -10.48
C PHE A 73 3.86 8.78 -11.16
N THR A 74 2.95 9.51 -10.52
CA THR A 74 2.65 10.91 -10.85
C THR A 74 3.01 11.77 -9.65
N LEU A 75 3.98 12.67 -9.81
CA LEU A 75 4.37 13.59 -8.76
C LEU A 75 3.33 14.72 -8.65
N ASN A 76 2.78 14.92 -7.45
CA ASN A 76 1.74 15.91 -7.19
C ASN A 76 1.93 16.55 -5.81
N ASP A 77 2.68 17.64 -5.79
CA ASP A 77 2.96 18.44 -4.59
C ASP A 77 1.81 19.41 -4.20
N ASP A 78 0.69 19.41 -4.93
CA ASP A 78 -0.47 20.27 -4.64
C ASP A 78 -1.34 19.67 -3.53
N GLU A 79 -1.07 20.03 -2.27
CA GLU A 79 -1.83 19.56 -1.11
C GLU A 79 -3.33 19.90 -1.14
N GLU A 80 -3.76 20.83 -1.99
CA GLU A 80 -5.17 21.23 -2.07
C GLU A 80 -6.03 20.29 -2.91
N LYS A 81 -5.39 19.46 -3.76
CA LYS A 81 -6.10 18.46 -4.55
C LYS A 81 -6.57 17.31 -3.66
N ASP A 82 -7.89 17.16 -3.59
CA ASP A 82 -8.57 16.08 -2.88
C ASP A 82 -8.48 14.76 -3.65
N VAL A 83 -7.28 14.20 -3.71
CA VAL A 83 -6.99 12.90 -4.33
C VAL A 83 -6.16 12.03 -3.38
N PRO A 84 -6.30 10.69 -3.43
CA PRO A 84 -5.46 9.80 -2.63
C PRO A 84 -3.99 9.90 -3.04
N LYS A 85 -3.10 10.17 -2.08
CA LYS A 85 -1.66 10.34 -2.32
C LYS A 85 -0.81 9.57 -1.33
N LEU A 86 0.32 9.08 -1.84
CA LEU A 86 1.43 8.57 -1.04
C LEU A 86 2.44 9.68 -0.81
N TYR A 87 2.56 10.13 0.44
CA TYR A 87 3.59 11.06 0.86
C TYR A 87 4.87 10.29 1.21
N VAL A 88 5.97 10.65 0.56
CA VAL A 88 7.31 10.19 0.87
C VAL A 88 8.01 11.35 1.60
N MET A 89 8.00 11.27 2.92
CA MET A 89 8.56 12.30 3.79
C MET A 89 9.99 11.93 4.14
N VAL A 90 10.95 12.73 3.70
CA VAL A 90 12.38 12.51 3.90
C VAL A 90 12.89 13.55 4.88
N GLU A 91 13.47 13.11 5.99
CA GLU A 91 14.20 13.97 6.91
C GLU A 91 15.70 13.67 6.83
N THR A 92 16.55 14.69 6.82
CA THR A 92 18.01 14.56 6.71
C THR A 92 18.72 15.48 7.70
N LYS A 93 19.81 14.97 8.28
CA LYS A 93 20.68 15.71 9.20
C LYS A 93 22.13 15.27 9.01
N PRO A 94 23.11 16.18 9.11
CA PRO A 94 24.53 15.82 9.12
C PRO A 94 24.83 14.74 10.16
N GLU A 95 25.52 13.68 9.75
CA GLU A 95 25.97 12.63 10.67
C GLU A 95 27.00 13.18 11.66
N PHE A 96 27.88 14.04 11.17
CA PHE A 96 28.89 14.74 11.96
C PHE A 96 28.71 16.25 11.83
N SER A 97 28.20 16.91 12.86
CA SER A 97 27.95 18.36 12.83
C SER A 97 29.21 19.19 12.56
N SER A 98 30.39 18.70 12.93
CA SER A 98 31.67 19.36 12.67
C SER A 98 32.20 19.13 11.24
N ARG A 99 31.65 18.15 10.50
CA ARG A 99 32.02 17.80 9.13
C ARG A 99 30.78 17.39 8.31
N PRO A 100 29.90 18.35 7.98
CA PRO A 100 28.59 18.05 7.37
C PRO A 100 28.67 17.44 5.96
N GLY A 101 29.83 17.48 5.29
CA GLY A 101 30.03 16.88 3.97
C GLY A 101 30.45 15.41 3.96
N VAL A 102 30.67 14.79 5.13
CA VAL A 102 31.15 13.39 5.22
C VAL A 102 30.00 12.40 5.07
N GLY A 103 28.86 12.70 5.68
CA GLY A 103 27.71 11.83 5.71
C GLY A 103 26.49 12.54 6.30
N SER A 104 25.32 12.07 5.91
CA SER A 104 24.03 12.48 6.45
C SER A 104 23.31 11.26 6.99
N VAL A 105 22.69 11.39 8.15
CA VAL A 105 21.64 10.46 8.58
C VAL A 105 20.37 10.87 7.83
N TYR A 106 19.62 9.88 7.36
CA TYR A 106 18.32 10.11 6.75
C TYR A 106 17.25 9.25 7.42
N SER A 107 16.02 9.74 7.39
CA SER A 107 14.82 8.95 7.67
C SER A 107 13.80 9.15 6.56
N VAL A 108 13.07 8.10 6.21
CA VAL A 108 11.99 8.16 5.22
C VAL A 108 10.73 7.57 5.83
N CYS A 109 9.62 8.30 5.77
CA CYS A 109 8.30 7.81 6.13
C CYS A 109 7.38 7.82 4.91
N TRP A 110 6.69 6.70 4.70
CA TRP A 110 5.64 6.58 3.70
C TRP A 110 4.30 6.74 4.39
N VAL A 111 3.58 7.80 4.06
CA VAL A 111 2.29 8.14 4.67
C VAL A 111 1.23 8.23 3.59
N PHE A 112 0.14 7.49 3.74
CA PHE A 112 -1.01 7.61 2.85
C PHE A 112 -2.01 8.63 3.39
N LYS A 113 -2.48 9.54 2.55
CA LYS A 113 -3.64 10.40 2.83
C LYS A 113 -4.66 10.23 1.73
N GLN A 114 -5.92 10.05 2.10
CA GLN A 114 -7.01 9.88 1.14
C GLN A 114 -7.39 11.19 0.44
N GLY A 115 -7.20 12.33 1.12
CA GLY A 115 -7.63 13.63 0.63
C GLY A 115 -7.33 14.75 1.63
N LYS A 116 -7.82 15.95 1.35
CA LYS A 116 -7.61 17.12 2.21
C LYS A 116 -8.35 16.95 3.53
N GLY A 117 -7.68 17.23 4.65
CA GLY A 117 -8.27 17.12 6.00
C GLY A 117 -8.33 15.71 6.59
N TYR A 118 -7.89 14.68 5.84
CA TYR A 118 -7.76 13.32 6.36
C TYR A 118 -6.45 13.14 7.14
N LEU A 119 -6.52 12.36 8.22
CA LEU A 119 -5.33 11.95 8.97
C LEU A 119 -4.47 11.03 8.10
N GLY A 120 -3.15 11.23 8.13
CA GLY A 120 -2.22 10.37 7.43
C GLY A 120 -2.02 9.03 8.12
N TYR A 121 -2.01 7.95 7.34
CA TYR A 121 -1.69 6.61 7.80
C TYR A 121 -0.24 6.28 7.49
N LEU A 122 0.57 6.06 8.52
CA LEU A 122 1.95 5.59 8.35
C LEU A 122 1.95 4.15 7.81
N LEU A 123 2.49 3.97 6.60
CA LEU A 123 2.57 2.67 5.94
C LEU A 123 3.92 1.99 6.17
N ALA A 124 5.00 2.75 6.14
CA ALA A 124 6.35 2.24 6.32
C ALA A 124 7.31 3.33 6.79
N ARG A 125 8.46 2.90 7.29
CA ARG A 125 9.61 3.75 7.62
C ARG A 125 10.91 3.10 7.15
N ASP A 126 11.92 3.92 6.96
CA ASP A 126 13.30 3.52 6.72
C ASP A 126 14.24 4.56 7.35
N LEU A 127 15.43 4.12 7.74
CA LEU A 127 16.45 4.96 8.36
C LEU A 127 17.83 4.42 7.99
N GLY A 128 18.74 5.32 7.68
CA GLY A 128 20.13 4.95 7.42
C GLY A 128 21.05 6.15 7.42
N THR A 129 22.29 5.91 7.01
CA THR A 129 23.27 6.93 6.71
C THR A 129 23.56 6.91 5.22
N ILE A 130 23.95 8.07 4.69
CA ILE A 130 24.24 8.25 3.28
C ILE A 130 25.39 9.25 3.10
N ASN A 131 26.31 8.95 2.20
CA ASN A 131 27.38 9.86 1.76
C ASN A 131 26.99 10.48 0.41
N TYR A 132 27.89 11.26 -0.18
CA TYR A 132 27.61 11.91 -1.45
C TYR A 132 27.66 10.95 -2.66
N GLU A 133 28.50 9.91 -2.64
CA GLU A 133 28.63 8.97 -3.76
C GLU A 133 27.45 8.00 -3.91
N ASP A 134 26.80 7.60 -2.81
CA ASP A 134 25.79 6.55 -2.82
C ASP A 134 24.35 7.05 -3.03
N VAL A 135 24.16 8.38 -3.19
CA VAL A 135 22.83 9.00 -3.29
C VAL A 135 21.98 8.37 -4.38
N ASP A 136 22.54 8.14 -5.56
CA ASP A 136 21.80 7.60 -6.71
C ASP A 136 21.33 6.16 -6.42
N GLY A 137 22.18 5.34 -5.81
CA GLY A 137 21.82 3.97 -5.41
C GLY A 137 20.75 3.92 -4.31
N LEU A 138 20.78 4.86 -3.35
CA LEU A 138 19.73 4.98 -2.35
C LEU A 138 18.41 5.40 -2.99
N VAL A 139 18.42 6.39 -3.88
CA VAL A 139 17.21 6.86 -4.59
C VAL A 139 16.53 5.72 -5.32
N ASP A 140 17.30 4.88 -6.01
CA ASP A 140 16.78 3.72 -6.75
C ASP A 140 16.05 2.75 -5.82
N ARG A 141 16.68 2.43 -4.68
CA ARG A 141 16.08 1.59 -3.64
C ARG A 141 14.82 2.21 -3.06
N LEU A 142 14.80 3.52 -2.82
CA LEU A 142 13.63 4.22 -2.27
C LEU A 142 12.46 4.20 -3.25
N VAL A 143 12.71 4.39 -4.55
CA VAL A 143 11.68 4.32 -5.59
C VAL A 143 11.11 2.91 -5.70
N GLU A 144 11.98 1.89 -5.73
CA GLU A 144 11.55 0.47 -5.74
C GLU A 144 10.70 0.14 -4.50
N ARG A 145 11.18 0.54 -3.31
CA ARG A 145 10.44 0.35 -2.06
C ARG A 145 9.10 1.07 -2.08
N THR A 146 9.02 2.26 -2.66
CA THR A 146 7.78 3.02 -2.81
C THR A 146 6.78 2.28 -3.69
N ASP A 147 7.23 1.68 -4.79
CA ASP A 147 6.36 0.85 -5.65
C ASP A 147 5.85 -0.37 -4.90
N GLY A 148 6.73 -1.09 -4.21
CA GLY A 148 6.36 -2.24 -3.38
C GLY A 148 5.35 -1.90 -2.28
N ILE A 149 5.50 -0.74 -1.62
CA ILE A 149 4.54 -0.24 -0.63
C ILE A 149 3.20 0.05 -1.30
N ALA A 150 3.21 0.81 -2.39
CA ALA A 150 1.99 1.11 -3.10
C ALA A 150 1.32 -0.20 -3.55
N ALA A 151 2.06 -1.21 -4.05
CA ALA A 151 1.56 -2.53 -4.47
C ALA A 151 0.85 -3.26 -3.33
N LYS A 152 1.54 -3.35 -2.18
CA LYS A 152 1.04 -3.99 -0.96
C LYS A 152 -0.24 -3.33 -0.45
N TYR A 153 -0.34 -2.01 -0.51
CA TYR A 153 -1.48 -1.24 0.01
C TYR A 153 -2.43 -0.77 -1.10
N SER A 154 -2.46 -1.45 -2.25
CA SER A 154 -3.26 -1.06 -3.42
C SER A 154 -4.76 -0.85 -3.14
N SER A 155 -5.30 -1.52 -2.13
CA SER A 155 -6.70 -1.36 -1.70
C SER A 155 -7.03 0.03 -1.14
N LEU A 156 -6.03 0.80 -0.70
CA LEU A 156 -6.24 2.16 -0.17
C LEU A 156 -6.61 3.18 -1.27
N TRP A 157 -6.35 2.85 -2.54
CA TRP A 157 -6.64 3.70 -3.70
C TRP A 157 -7.98 3.41 -4.37
N LYS A 158 -8.83 2.56 -3.78
CA LYS A 158 -10.14 2.19 -4.30
C LYS A 158 -11.27 3.04 -3.73
#